data_AF-A0A532U012-F1
#
_entry.id   AF-A0A532U012-F1
#
_cell.length_a   1.000
_cell.length_b   1.000
_cell.length_c   1.000
_cell.angle_alpha   90.00
_cell.angle_beta   90.00
_cell.angle_gamma   90.00
#
_symmetry.space_group_name_H-M   'P 1'
#
loop_
_entity.id
_entity.type
_entity.pdbx_description
1 polymer ?
#
loop_
_entity_poly.entity_id
_entity_poly.type
_entity_poly.pdbx_seq_one_letter_code
_entity_poly.pdbx_strand_id
1 'polypeptide(L)'
;MADKWEYHTTFLYADADRQRDFLQGRWPDWEPPKYAPESMMPQLDQLGAEGWELVHMQPVGGVGKKGDVSFTRGYGTMTVWSNAYFCVFKRPRGA
;
A
#
# COMPACT_ATOMS: atom_id res chain seq x y z
N MET A 1 -9.55 -5.37 31.04
CA MET A 1 -9.03 -4.05 30.63
C MET A 1 -9.35 -3.91 29.15
N ALA A 2 -9.89 -2.78 28.68
CA ALA A 2 -10.25 -2.65 27.27
C ALA A 2 -8.99 -2.76 26.40
N ASP A 3 -9.01 -3.63 25.40
CA ASP A 3 -7.92 -3.75 24.41
C ASP A 3 -7.77 -2.39 23.72
N LYS A 4 -6.71 -1.67 24.08
CA LYS A 4 -6.38 -0.40 23.44
C LYS A 4 -5.61 -0.73 22.17
N TRP A 5 -6.09 -0.20 21.04
CA TRP A 5 -5.43 -0.35 19.75
C TRP A 5 -4.51 0.84 19.47
N GLU A 6 -3.35 0.57 18.91
CA GLU A 6 -2.54 1.53 18.18
C GLU A 6 -2.89 1.41 16.69
N TYR A 7 -3.04 2.53 15.98
CA TYR A 7 -3.34 2.55 14.55
C TYR A 7 -2.19 3.20 13.79
N HIS A 8 -1.88 2.63 12.63
CA HIS A 8 -0.89 3.16 11.71
C HIS A 8 -1.52 3.36 10.33
N THR A 9 -1.22 4.49 9.69
CA THR A 9 -1.70 4.81 8.35
C THR A 9 -0.51 5.10 7.45
N THR A 10 -0.50 4.52 6.26
CA THR A 10 0.57 4.75 5.29
C THR A 10 0.06 4.62 3.87
N PHE A 11 0.89 5.05 2.91
CA PHE A 11 0.66 4.83 1.49
C PHE A 11 1.62 3.76 0.98
N LEU A 12 1.07 2.72 0.37
CA LEU A 12 1.84 1.72 -0.36
C LEU A 12 1.73 2.00 -1.86
N TYR A 13 2.81 1.72 -2.58
CA TYR A 13 2.88 1.96 -4.02
C TYR A 13 3.27 0.67 -4.72
N ALA A 14 2.46 0.27 -5.70
CA ALA A 14 2.82 -0.81 -6.60
C ALA A 14 3.88 -0.31 -7.58
N ASP A 15 5.10 -0.83 -7.51
CA ASP A 15 6.25 -0.47 -8.32
C ASP A 15 7.18 -1.69 -8.45
N ALA A 16 6.97 -2.46 -9.52
CA ALA A 16 7.71 -3.69 -9.79
C ALA A 16 9.19 -3.43 -10.09
N ASP A 17 9.54 -2.26 -10.65
CA ASP A 17 10.94 -1.90 -10.92
C ASP A 17 11.73 -1.75 -9.62
N ARG A 18 11.11 -1.19 -8.57
CA ARG A 18 11.74 -1.09 -7.23
C ARG A 18 11.88 -2.41 -6.52
N GLN A 19 11.07 -3.40 -6.86
CA GLN A 19 10.96 -4.68 -6.14
C GLN A 19 11.38 -5.86 -7.03
N ARG A 20 12.18 -5.59 -8.06
CA ARG A 20 12.59 -6.55 -9.06
C ARG A 20 13.24 -7.79 -8.46
N ASP A 21 14.16 -7.60 -7.52
CA ASP A 21 14.90 -8.70 -6.87
C ASP A 21 13.95 -9.63 -6.11
N PHE A 22 12.97 -9.07 -5.38
CA PHE A 22 11.94 -9.85 -4.69
C PHE A 22 11.08 -10.63 -5.67
N LEU A 23 10.59 -9.96 -6.72
CA LEU A 23 9.69 -10.56 -7.70
C LEU A 23 10.38 -11.68 -8.49
N GLN A 24 11.64 -11.48 -8.91
CA GLN A 24 12.43 -12.50 -9.62
C GLN A 24 12.85 -13.64 -8.69
N GLY A 25 13.14 -13.36 -7.42
CA GLY A 25 13.43 -14.42 -6.44
C GLY A 25 12.22 -15.32 -6.17
N ARG A 26 11.01 -14.75 -6.21
CA ARG A 26 9.76 -15.47 -5.94
C ARG A 26 9.16 -16.13 -7.17
N TRP A 27 9.21 -15.45 -8.31
CA TRP A 27 8.70 -15.91 -9.61
C TRP A 27 9.72 -15.62 -10.71
N PRO A 28 10.74 -16.48 -10.86
CA PRO A 28 11.87 -16.23 -11.77
C PRO A 28 11.47 -16.06 -13.24
N ASP A 29 10.45 -16.79 -13.70
CA ASP A 29 9.99 -16.79 -15.09
C ASP A 29 8.88 -15.78 -15.37
N TRP A 30 8.50 -14.96 -14.39
CA TRP A 30 7.43 -13.99 -14.54
C TRP A 30 7.97 -12.61 -14.90
N GLU A 31 7.40 -12.00 -15.93
CA GLU A 31 7.64 -10.60 -16.28
C GLU A 31 6.47 -9.73 -15.77
N PRO A 32 6.60 -9.12 -14.58
CA PRO A 32 5.51 -8.40 -13.95
C PRO A 32 5.21 -7.07 -14.66
N PRO A 33 3.94 -6.66 -14.76
CA PRO A 33 3.60 -5.28 -15.11
C PRO A 33 4.27 -4.29 -14.16
N LYS A 34 4.61 -3.09 -14.65
CA LYS A 34 5.27 -2.03 -13.86
C LYS A 34 4.57 -1.73 -12.52
N TYR A 35 3.25 -1.78 -12.49
CA TYR A 35 2.42 -1.51 -11.33
C TYR A 35 1.77 -2.77 -10.75
N ALA A 36 2.44 -3.93 -10.87
CA ALA A 36 1.98 -5.20 -10.32
C ALA A 36 1.78 -5.09 -8.79
N PRO A 37 0.58 -5.37 -8.24
CA PRO A 37 0.31 -5.27 -6.81
C PRO A 37 1.22 -6.14 -5.93
N GLU A 38 1.72 -7.25 -6.47
CA GLU A 38 2.64 -8.18 -5.84
C GLU A 38 3.94 -7.50 -5.39
N SER A 39 4.32 -6.38 -6.02
CA SER A 39 5.47 -5.60 -5.58
C SER A 39 5.28 -5.01 -4.17
N MET A 40 4.05 -4.90 -3.66
CA MET A 40 3.79 -4.36 -2.31
C MET A 40 4.00 -5.40 -1.21
N MET A 41 4.12 -6.70 -1.56
CA MET A 41 4.25 -7.79 -0.58
C MET A 41 5.39 -7.59 0.42
N PRO A 42 6.62 -7.18 0.04
CA PRO A 42 7.70 -6.99 1.01
C PRO A 42 7.38 -5.97 2.11
N GLN A 43 6.71 -4.88 1.75
CA GLN A 43 6.31 -3.85 2.72
C GLN A 43 5.17 -4.33 3.61
N LEU A 44 4.21 -5.08 3.06
CA LEU A 44 3.13 -5.68 3.82
C LEU A 44 3.65 -6.74 4.80
N ASP A 45 4.57 -7.60 4.36
CA ASP A 45 5.20 -8.62 5.17
C ASP A 45 6.02 -8.00 6.30
N GLN A 46 6.75 -6.91 6.03
CA GLN A 46 7.47 -6.15 7.05
C GLN A 46 6.51 -5.59 8.12
N LEU A 47 5.39 -4.98 7.71
CA LEU A 47 4.38 -4.48 8.65
C LEU A 47 3.80 -5.62 9.50
N GLY A 48 3.52 -6.77 8.89
CA GLY A 48 3.10 -7.97 9.61
C GLY A 48 4.14 -8.44 10.63
N ALA A 49 5.42 -8.42 10.29
CA ALA A 49 6.51 -8.77 11.19
C ALA A 49 6.67 -7.79 12.36
N GLU A 50 6.30 -6.52 12.17
CA GLU A 50 6.24 -5.49 13.23
C GLU A 50 4.97 -5.59 14.11
N GLY A 51 4.13 -6.59 13.86
CA GLY A 51 2.89 -6.86 14.60
C GLY A 51 1.68 -6.07 14.12
N TRP A 52 1.77 -5.40 12.96
CA TRP A 52 0.65 -4.69 12.36
C TRP A 52 -0.29 -5.63 11.60
N GLU A 53 -1.57 -5.53 11.89
CA GLU A 53 -2.66 -6.19 11.17
C GLU A 53 -3.30 -5.20 10.20
N LEU A 54 -3.42 -5.57 8.92
CA LEU A 54 -4.09 -4.75 7.90
C LEU A 54 -5.59 -4.68 8.20
N VAL A 55 -6.12 -3.46 8.30
CA VAL A 55 -7.55 -3.17 8.54
C VAL A 55 -8.25 -2.79 7.24
N HIS A 56 -7.63 -1.92 6.45
CA HIS A 56 -8.22 -1.37 5.24
C HIS A 56 -7.14 -1.03 4.21
N MET A 57 -7.46 -1.21 2.94
CA MET A 57 -6.63 -0.83 1.81
C MET A 57 -7.52 -0.34 0.67
N GLN A 58 -7.25 0.87 0.17
CA GLN A 58 -8.02 1.44 -0.94
C GLN A 58 -7.10 2.12 -1.97
N PRO A 59 -7.38 1.99 -3.28
CA PRO A 59 -6.69 2.77 -4.29
C PRO A 59 -7.04 4.26 -4.13
N VAL A 60 -6.07 5.14 -4.33
CA VAL A 60 -6.27 6.59 -4.30
C VAL A 60 -5.84 7.22 -5.61
N GLY A 61 -6.59 8.20 -6.12
CA GLY A 61 -6.35 8.81 -7.44
C GLY A 61 -5.00 9.54 -7.57
N GLY A 62 -4.34 9.81 -6.45
CA GLY A 62 -2.97 10.30 -6.37
C GLY A 62 -2.69 10.86 -5.00
N VAL A 63 -1.40 10.91 -4.64
CA VAL A 63 -0.91 11.52 -3.39
C VAL A 63 -0.03 12.70 -3.76
N GLY A 64 -0.45 13.91 -3.36
CA GLY A 64 0.32 15.12 -3.57
C GLY A 64 1.57 15.17 -2.70
N LYS A 65 2.50 16.07 -3.04
CA LYS A 65 3.77 16.22 -2.31
C LYS A 65 3.61 16.58 -0.82
N LYS A 66 2.42 17.06 -0.42
CA LYS A 66 2.09 17.38 0.97
C LYS A 66 1.27 16.27 1.67
N GLY A 67 1.11 15.10 1.04
CA GLY A 67 0.29 14.00 1.54
C GLY A 67 -1.21 14.17 1.31
N ASP A 68 -1.61 15.19 0.53
CA ASP A 68 -2.99 15.41 0.11
C ASP A 68 -3.46 14.32 -0.85
N VAL A 69 -4.67 13.79 -0.61
CA VAL A 69 -5.26 12.75 -1.46
C VAL A 69 -6.17 13.41 -2.49
N SER A 70 -5.84 13.21 -3.77
CA SER A 70 -6.67 13.69 -4.88
C SER A 70 -7.74 12.67 -5.21
N PHE A 71 -8.99 13.01 -4.95
CA PHE A 71 -10.15 12.36 -5.55
C PHE A 71 -10.61 13.28 -6.68
N THR A 72 -10.84 12.73 -7.87
CA THR A 72 -10.97 13.48 -9.12
C THR A 72 -11.87 14.71 -8.96
N ARG A 73 -11.29 15.87 -9.30
CA ARG A 73 -11.91 17.20 -9.42
C ARG A 73 -13.36 17.09 -9.87
N GLY A 74 -14.28 17.69 -9.11
CA GLY A 74 -15.73 17.57 -9.25
C GLY A 74 -16.37 18.12 -10.54
N TYR A 75 -15.75 18.07 -11.71
CA TYR A 75 -16.38 18.35 -13.00
C TYR A 75 -15.68 17.57 -14.12
N GLY A 76 -16.24 16.41 -14.49
CA GLY A 76 -15.83 15.67 -15.70
C GLY A 76 -15.38 14.25 -15.45
N THR A 77 -15.91 13.35 -16.27
CA THR A 77 -15.77 11.88 -16.30
C THR A 77 -14.36 11.37 -16.63
N MET A 78 -13.31 11.90 -16.00
CA MET A 78 -11.94 11.41 -16.22
C MET A 78 -11.58 10.28 -15.25
N THR A 79 -11.35 9.09 -15.81
CA THR A 79 -10.69 7.98 -15.13
C THR A 79 -9.26 8.38 -14.80
N VAL A 80 -8.89 8.30 -13.52
CA VAL A 80 -7.52 8.54 -13.05
C VAL A 80 -6.89 7.20 -12.69
N TRP A 81 -5.72 6.92 -13.26
CA TRP A 81 -4.94 5.74 -12.95
C TRP A 81 -3.92 6.07 -11.86
N SER A 82 -3.80 5.20 -10.87
CA SER A 82 -2.86 5.35 -9.77
C SER A 82 -2.40 3.99 -9.32
N ASN A 83 -1.13 3.92 -8.93
CA ASN A 83 -0.51 2.77 -8.30
C ASN A 83 -0.41 2.94 -6.77
N ALA A 84 -1.02 3.99 -6.20
CA ALA A 84 -0.98 4.32 -4.78
C ALA A 84 -2.20 3.78 -4.03
N TYR A 85 -1.95 3.27 -2.83
CA TYR A 85 -2.96 2.68 -1.96
C TYR A 85 -2.85 3.27 -0.55
N PHE A 86 -3.96 3.84 -0.06
CA PHE A 86 -4.05 4.24 1.34
C PHE A 86 -4.38 3.02 2.19
N CYS A 87 -3.53 2.74 3.16
CA CYS A 87 -3.61 1.56 4.02
C CYS A 87 -3.74 1.97 5.49
N VAL A 88 -4.59 1.27 6.22
CA VAL A 88 -4.78 1.42 7.67
C VAL A 88 -4.46 0.09 8.32
N PHE A 89 -3.65 0.14 9.37
CA PHE A 89 -3.25 -1.01 10.17
C PHE A 89 -3.56 -0.77 11.65
N LYS A 90 -3.68 -1.86 12.41
CA LYS A 90 -3.83 -1.83 13.86
C LYS A 90 -2.89 -2.83 14.53
N ARG A 91 -2.54 -2.58 15.79
CA ARG A 91 -1.90 -3.57 16.68
C ARG A 91 -2.26 -3.31 18.15
N PRO A 92 -2.13 -4.28 19.06
CA PRO A 92 -2.33 -4.05 20.48
C PRO A 92 -1.37 -2.99 21.02
N ARG A 93 -1.88 -2.04 21.80
CA ARG A 93 -1.08 -1.00 22.42
C ARG A 93 -0.38 -1.55 23.66
N GLY A 94 0.95 -1.64 23.63
CA GLY A 94 1.78 -2.13 24.73
C GLY A 94 2.24 -3.59 24.59
N ALA A 95 2.23 -4.13 23.37
CA ALA A 95 2.93 -5.36 23.02
C ALA A 95 4.45 -5.12 22.88
#